data_AF-A0A2W5QTJ9-F1
#
_entry.id   AF-A0A2W5QTJ9-F1
#
_cell.length_a   1.000
_cell.length_b   1.000
_cell.length_c   1.000
_cell.angle_alpha   90.00
_cell.angle_beta   90.00
_cell.angle_gamma   90.00
#
_symmetry.space_group_name_H-M   'P 1'
#
loop_
_entity.id
_entity.type
_entity.pdbx_description
1 polymer ?
#
loop_
_entity_poly.entity_id
_entity_poly.type
_entity_poly.pdbx_seq_one_letter_code
_entity_poly.pdbx_strand_id
1 'polypeptide(L)'
;MASNLVGLDVHNANKDGVGEIEDLVLDANMTVKGLVLSVGGFLGVGERYVVVPPKAVTVSFDSTAKEWKAMTGLTKDQLTAMPEFKYEGKFDD
;
A
#
# COMPACT_ATOMS: atom_id res chain seq x y z
N MET A 1 10.86 1.50 -16.62
CA MET A 1 10.40 2.44 -15.58
C MET A 1 9.31 1.72 -14.79
N ALA A 2 9.70 0.99 -13.73
CA ALA A 2 8.78 0.28 -12.83
C ALA A 2 8.59 1.05 -11.51
N SER A 3 8.97 2.33 -11.50
CA SER A 3 9.54 2.99 -10.32
C SER A 3 8.61 3.95 -9.56
N ASN A 4 7.32 4.00 -9.86
CA ASN A 4 6.41 4.97 -9.22
C ASN A 4 5.19 4.32 -8.56
N LEU A 5 5.28 3.05 -8.16
CA LEU A 5 4.22 2.36 -7.42
C LEU A 5 4.44 2.40 -5.91
N VAL A 6 5.67 2.11 -5.48
CA VAL A 6 6.10 2.29 -4.09
C VAL A 6 6.23 3.77 -3.82
N GLY A 7 5.75 4.21 -2.66
CA GLY A 7 5.69 5.62 -2.28
C GLY A 7 4.39 6.33 -2.68
N LEU A 8 3.40 5.60 -3.20
CA LEU A 8 2.12 6.20 -3.58
C LEU A 8 1.14 6.26 -2.41
N ASP A 9 0.63 7.46 -2.13
CA ASP A 9 -0.51 7.65 -1.26
C ASP A 9 -1.73 6.89 -1.80
N VAL A 10 -2.33 6.08 -0.93
CA VAL A 10 -3.55 5.33 -1.19
C VAL A 10 -4.73 6.09 -0.61
N HIS A 11 -5.66 6.47 -1.47
CA HIS A 11 -6.86 7.20 -1.09
C HIS A 11 -8.12 6.33 -1.18
N ASN A 12 -9.10 6.56 -0.30
CA ASN A 12 -10.41 5.93 -0.42
C ASN A 12 -11.33 6.68 -1.42
N ALA A 13 -12.56 6.20 -1.60
CA ALA A 13 -13.56 6.84 -2.46
C ALA A 13 -13.93 8.29 -2.05
N ASN A 14 -13.74 8.64 -0.77
CA ASN A 14 -13.96 10.00 -0.26
C ASN A 14 -12.75 10.93 -0.46
N LYS A 15 -11.67 10.43 -1.07
CA LYS A 15 -10.36 11.09 -1.21
C LYS A 15 -9.62 11.28 0.11
N ASP A 16 -9.97 10.51 1.14
CA ASP A 16 -9.20 10.47 2.38
C ASP A 16 -7.98 9.57 2.20
N GLY A 17 -6.82 10.01 2.69
CA GLY A 17 -5.62 9.19 2.79
C GLY A 17 -5.80 8.06 3.80
N VAL A 18 -5.67 6.83 3.33
CA VAL A 18 -5.79 5.63 4.17
C VAL A 18 -4.47 4.92 4.42
N GLY A 19 -3.44 5.23 3.64
CA GLY A 19 -2.12 4.62 3.75
C GLY A 19 -1.20 4.95 2.57
N GLU A 20 -0.06 4.28 2.49
CA GLU A 20 0.91 4.39 1.40
C GLU A 20 1.32 2.99 0.93
N ILE A 21 1.65 2.83 -0.36
CA ILE A 21 2.18 1.57 -0.89
C ILE A 21 3.67 1.49 -0.55
N GLU A 22 4.04 0.55 0.32
CA GLU A 22 5.42 0.36 0.77
C GLU A 22 6.17 -0.68 -0.06
N ASP A 23 5.48 -1.77 -0.43
CA ASP A 23 6.14 -2.90 -1.10
C ASP A 23 5.15 -3.79 -1.87
N LEU A 24 5.70 -4.69 -2.69
CA LEU A 24 4.96 -5.66 -3.48
C LEU A 24 5.36 -7.08 -3.08
N VAL A 25 4.38 -7.89 -2.71
CA VAL A 25 4.60 -9.32 -2.50
C VAL A 25 4.58 -10.02 -3.85
N LEU A 26 5.73 -10.54 -4.29
CA LEU A 26 5.90 -11.27 -5.54
C LEU A 26 5.97 -12.78 -5.31
N ASP A 27 5.44 -13.57 -6.25
CA ASP A 27 5.72 -15.01 -6.30
C ASP A 27 7.00 -15.33 -7.09
N ALA A 28 7.35 -16.62 -7.15
CA ALA A 28 8.53 -17.11 -7.86
C ALA A 28 8.53 -16.80 -9.38
N ASN A 29 7.38 -16.47 -9.95
CA ASN A 29 7.23 -16.10 -11.36
C ASN A 29 7.18 -14.57 -11.55
N MET A 30 7.58 -13.79 -10.54
CA MET A 30 7.50 -12.32 -10.53
C MET A 30 6.06 -11.79 -10.69
N THR A 31 5.05 -12.57 -10.32
CA THR A 31 3.67 -12.12 -10.32
C THR A 31 3.33 -11.48 -8.98
N VAL A 32 2.70 -10.30 -9.02
CA VAL A 32 2.23 -9.60 -7.81
C VAL A 32 1.10 -10.40 -7.17
N LYS A 33 1.32 -10.89 -5.96
CA LYS A 33 0.36 -11.63 -5.13
C LYS A 33 -0.28 -10.76 -4.05
N GLY A 34 0.38 -9.67 -3.66
CA GLY A 34 -0.10 -8.75 -2.64
C GLY A 34 0.59 -7.40 -2.74
N LEU A 35 -0.03 -6.39 -2.14
CA LEU A 35 0.53 -5.07 -1.92
C LEU A 35 0.69 -4.86 -0.42
N VAL A 36 1.85 -4.42 0.01
CA VAL A 36 2.08 -4.02 1.40
C VAL A 36 1.70 -2.55 1.51
N LEU A 37 0.74 -2.25 2.36
CA LEU A 37 0.31 -0.89 2.66
C LEU A 37 0.68 -0.52 4.09
N SER A 38 1.27 0.66 4.30
CA SER A 38 1.37 1.28 5.61
C SER A 38 0.05 1.96 5.97
N VAL A 39 -0.44 1.77 7.20
CA VAL A 39 -1.77 2.22 7.63
C VAL A 39 -1.68 2.84 9.01
N GLY A 40 -1.86 4.17 9.08
CA GLY A 40 -1.70 4.92 10.32
C GLY A 40 -0.24 5.21 10.66
N GLY A 41 -0.03 6.17 11.58
CA GLY A 41 1.31 6.67 11.93
C GLY A 41 1.84 7.69 10.92
N PHE A 42 1.64 8.99 11.19
CA PHE A 42 2.46 10.01 10.53
C PHE A 42 3.77 10.04 11.33
N LEU A 43 4.91 9.64 10.73
CA LEU A 43 6.26 9.59 11.35
C LEU A 43 6.61 8.35 12.21
N GLY A 44 6.32 7.13 11.74
CA GLY A 44 6.97 5.91 12.25
C GLY A 44 6.57 5.43 13.67
N VAL A 45 5.66 6.13 14.35
CA VAL A 45 5.08 5.71 15.63
C VAL A 45 3.63 5.28 15.39
N GLY A 46 3.34 4.00 15.62
CA GLY A 46 2.01 3.43 15.37
C GLY A 46 1.72 3.14 13.89
N GLU A 47 2.76 3.09 13.06
CA GLU A 47 2.67 2.59 11.69
C GLU A 47 2.50 1.07 11.72
N ARG A 48 1.51 0.60 10.96
CA ARG A 48 1.22 -0.81 10.76
C ARG A 48 1.27 -1.12 9.28
N TYR A 49 1.93 -2.22 8.94
CA TYR A 49 1.87 -2.76 7.59
C TYR A 49 0.77 -3.80 7.47
N VAL A 50 0.07 -3.80 6.34
CA VAL A 50 -0.93 -4.81 6.00
C VAL A 50 -0.75 -5.27 4.56
N VAL A 51 -0.99 -6.55 4.30
CA VAL A 51 -0.99 -7.08 2.94
C VAL A 51 -2.42 -7.12 2.41
N VAL A 52 -2.65 -6.42 1.30
CA VAL A 52 -3.93 -6.45 0.58
C VAL A 52 -3.78 -7.16 -0.75
N PRO A 53 -4.84 -7.80 -1.27
CA PRO A 53 -4.79 -8.37 -2.60
C PRO A 53 -4.61 -7.25 -3.64
N PRO A 54 -3.90 -7.49 -4.77
CA PRO A 54 -3.65 -6.45 -5.76
C PRO A 54 -4.93 -5.83 -6.34
N LYS A 55 -6.03 -6.59 -6.36
CA LYS A 55 -7.35 -6.12 -6.81
C LYS A 55 -8.02 -5.13 -5.85
N ALA A 56 -7.55 -5.01 -4.60
CA ALA A 56 -8.09 -4.06 -3.64
C ALA A 56 -7.62 -2.62 -3.93
N VAL A 57 -6.50 -2.46 -4.65
CA VAL A 57 -5.95 -1.15 -5.00
C VAL A 57 -5.99 -0.97 -6.51
N THR A 58 -6.63 0.09 -6.94
CA THR A 58 -6.62 0.54 -8.33
C THR A 58 -5.56 1.61 -8.48
N VAL A 59 -4.58 1.35 -9.33
CA VAL A 59 -3.57 2.35 -9.69
C VAL A 59 -3.90 2.92 -11.06
N SER A 60 -3.94 4.25 -11.14
CA SER A 60 -4.25 4.98 -12.37
C SER A 60 -3.31 6.17 -12.53
N PHE A 61 -2.97 6.51 -13.77
CA PHE A 61 -2.20 7.70 -14.09
C PHE A 61 -3.14 8.87 -14.38
N ASP A 62 -3.05 9.94 -13.59
CA ASP A 62 -3.77 11.19 -13.85
C ASP A 62 -2.98 12.00 -14.90
N SER A 63 -3.51 12.05 -16.12
CA SER A 63 -2.86 12.75 -17.23
C SER A 63 -2.86 14.28 -17.08
N THR A 64 -3.75 14.83 -16.25
CA THR A 64 -3.89 16.27 -16.02
C THR A 64 -2.86 16.73 -15.00
N ALA A 65 -2.76 16.03 -13.88
CA ALA A 65 -1.78 16.31 -12.83
C ALA A 65 -0.40 15.66 -13.09
N LYS A 66 -0.29 14.80 -14.10
CA LYS A 66 0.92 14.05 -14.48
C LYS A 66 1.50 13.23 -13.33
N GLU A 67 0.62 12.66 -12.50
CA GLU A 67 0.96 11.91 -11.30
C GLU A 67 0.25 10.54 -11.31
N TRP A 68 0.85 9.57 -10.62
CA TRP A 68 0.20 8.28 -10.36
C TRP A 68 -0.68 8.41 -9.12
N LYS A 69 -1.86 7.77 -9.15
CA LYS A 69 -2.81 7.74 -8.04
C LYS A 69 -3.18 6.31 -7.71
N ALA A 70 -3.15 5.98 -6.42
CA ALA A 70 -3.65 4.72 -5.90
C ALA A 70 -4.97 4.96 -5.16
N MET A 71 -5.99 4.18 -5.51
CA MET A 71 -7.31 4.23 -4.87
C MET A 71 -7.71 2.87 -4.34
N THR A 72 -8.36 2.82 -3.19
CA THR A 72 -8.90 1.60 -2.61
C THR A 72 -10.36 1.77 -2.22
N GLY A 73 -11.10 0.66 -2.27
CA GLY A 73 -12.45 0.58 -1.69
C GLY A 73 -12.44 0.33 -0.18
N LEU A 74 -11.27 0.08 0.41
CA LEU A 74 -11.12 -0.21 1.83
C LEU A 74 -11.02 1.09 2.64
N THR A 75 -11.63 1.08 3.82
CA THR A 75 -11.49 2.17 4.79
C THR A 75 -10.25 1.97 5.66
N LYS A 76 -9.78 3.05 6.31
CA LYS A 76 -8.66 2.98 7.26
C LYS A 76 -8.93 1.97 8.37
N ASP A 77 -10.14 1.95 8.93
CA ASP A 77 -10.52 1.00 9.99
C ASP A 77 -10.48 -0.46 9.52
N GLN A 78 -10.93 -0.72 8.29
CA GLN A 78 -10.85 -2.07 7.70
C GLN A 78 -9.40 -2.50 7.52
N LEU A 79 -8.54 -1.59 7.04
CA LEU A 79 -7.12 -1.86 6.89
C LEU A 79 -6.46 -2.10 8.26
N THR A 80 -6.71 -1.27 9.27
CA THR A 80 -6.17 -1.45 10.62
C THR A 80 -6.65 -2.75 11.29
N ALA A 81 -7.85 -3.24 10.95
CA ALA A 81 -8.38 -4.52 11.44
C ALA A 81 -7.78 -5.76 10.76
N MET A 82 -7.07 -5.60 9.64
CA MET A 82 -6.41 -6.72 8.97
C MET A 82 -5.21 -7.24 9.79
N PRO A 83 -4.80 -8.50 9.58
CA PRO A 83 -3.58 -9.03 10.17
C PRO A 83 -2.39 -8.13 9.83
N GLU A 84 -1.64 -7.77 10.86
CA GLU A 84 -0.40 -7.02 10.70
C GLU A 84 0.61 -7.87 9.92
N PHE A 85 1.11 -7.30 8.83
CA PHE A 85 2.24 -7.83 8.13
C PHE A 85 3.51 -7.44 8.87
N LYS A 86 4.25 -8.45 9.31
CA LYS A 86 5.59 -8.27 9.86
C LYS A 86 6.57 -8.73 8.81
N TYR A 87 7.56 -7.90 8.52
CA TYR A 87 8.73 -8.33 7.77
C TYR A 87 9.47 -9.36 8.62
N GLU A 88 9.19 -10.66 8.41
CA GLU A 88 9.95 -11.72 9.05
C GLU A 88 11.36 -11.74 8.46
N GLY A 89 12.31 -11.12 9.18
CA GLY A 89 13.75 -11.32 9.04
C GLY A 89 14.44 -10.52 7.94
N LYS A 90 15.02 -9.37 8.31
CA LYS A 90 16.42 -8.97 8.05
C LYS A 90 16.68 -7.51 8.47
N PHE A 91 16.59 -7.21 9.76
CA PHE A 91 17.24 -6.03 10.37
C PHE A 91 17.70 -6.32 11.82
N ASP A 92 18.05 -7.58 12.10
CA ASP A 92 18.73 -7.97 13.34
C ASP A 92 20.04 -8.67 12.92
N ASP A 93 20.99 -7.86 12.40
CA ASP A 93 22.46 -7.97 12.57
C ASP A 93 23.15 -6.69 12.04
#